data_AF-A0A1V5QZ61-F1
#
_entry.id   AF-A0A1V5QZ61-F1
#
_cell.length_a   1.000
_cell.length_b   1.000
_cell.length_c   1.000
_cell.angle_alpha   90.00
_cell.angle_beta   90.00
_cell.angle_gamma   90.00
#
_symmetry.space_group_name_H-M   'P 1'
#
loop_
_entity.id
_entity.type
_entity.pdbx_description
1 polymer ?
#
loop_
_entity_poly.entity_id
_entity_poly.type
_entity_poly.pdbx_seq_one_letter_code
_entity_poly.pdbx_strand_id
1 'polypeptide(L)'
;MKKILFIIGIGLIISGVQNKTMATTKKKLTNYQSKRNFSKTPEPSGKITKKKEKNKRIFVIQKHAASHLHYDFRLEINGVLVSWAVPKGPPTKVGEKHLAIMTEDHPMSYAQFEGIIPQGEYGGGTVMVWDYGTFNNIKTHNEKIVPIEQSLKNGQVEVNLDGAKLKGNFALIKFKKPDTKNEWLMIKMKDVPGTPKSKINQRSALSKRTMQQIARENK
;
A
#
# COMPACT_ATOMS: atom_id res chain seq x y z
N MET A 1 -13.90 -33.45 -47.56
CA MET A 1 -14.24 -32.12 -47.02
C MET A 1 -14.22 -32.19 -45.50
N LYS A 2 -13.26 -31.51 -44.84
CA LYS A 2 -13.09 -31.50 -43.37
C LYS A 2 -13.84 -30.30 -42.79
N LYS A 3 -14.74 -30.51 -41.81
CA LYS A 3 -15.35 -29.43 -41.02
C LYS A 3 -14.53 -29.18 -39.76
N ILE A 4 -14.25 -27.90 -39.54
CA ILE A 4 -13.54 -27.29 -38.41
C ILE A 4 -14.45 -27.30 -37.18
N LEU A 5 -13.92 -27.73 -36.03
CA LEU A 5 -14.54 -27.58 -34.73
C LEU A 5 -13.93 -26.34 -34.05
N PHE A 6 -14.74 -25.29 -33.85
CA PHE A 6 -14.32 -24.04 -33.23
C PHE A 6 -14.41 -24.10 -31.70
N ILE A 7 -13.40 -23.51 -31.06
CA ILE A 7 -13.17 -23.43 -29.62
C ILE A 7 -14.27 -22.58 -28.94
N ILE A 8 -15.07 -23.19 -28.06
CA ILE A 8 -15.97 -22.49 -27.12
C ILE A 8 -15.61 -22.97 -25.71
N GLY A 9 -14.66 -22.31 -25.04
CA GLY A 9 -14.26 -22.73 -23.68
C GLY A 9 -13.54 -21.68 -22.83
N ILE A 10 -13.12 -20.54 -23.38
CA ILE A 10 -12.25 -19.59 -22.67
C ILE A 10 -13.04 -18.46 -22.00
N GLY A 11 -14.25 -18.12 -22.49
CA GLY A 11 -15.03 -16.98 -21.99
C GLY A 11 -15.67 -17.15 -20.60
N LEU A 12 -16.12 -18.36 -20.23
CA LEU A 12 -16.82 -18.60 -18.96
C LEU A 12 -15.85 -18.65 -17.75
N ILE A 13 -14.61 -19.09 -17.97
CA ILE A 13 -13.62 -19.25 -16.89
C ILE A 13 -13.09 -17.88 -16.44
N ILE A 14 -12.89 -16.95 -17.38
CA ILE A 14 -12.37 -15.59 -17.10
C ILE A 14 -13.39 -14.75 -16.32
N SER A 15 -14.68 -14.83 -16.65
CA SER A 15 -15.73 -14.09 -15.94
C SER A 15 -15.91 -14.55 -14.49
N GLY A 16 -15.80 -15.87 -14.24
CA GLY A 16 -15.85 -16.45 -12.89
C GLY A 16 -14.70 -16.01 -11.98
N VAL A 17 -13.48 -15.90 -12.51
CA VAL A 17 -12.29 -15.43 -11.76
C VAL A 17 -12.39 -13.94 -11.41
N GLN A 18 -12.87 -13.10 -12.35
CA GLN A 18 -13.07 -11.67 -12.11
C GLN A 18 -14.14 -11.41 -11.03
N ASN A 19 -15.25 -12.13 -11.06
CA ASN A 19 -16.31 -12.02 -10.05
C ASN A 19 -15.83 -12.41 -8.65
N LYS A 20 -15.07 -13.50 -8.51
CA LYS A 20 -14.46 -13.90 -7.23
C LYS A 20 -13.46 -12.86 -6.71
N THR A 21 -12.67 -12.24 -7.59
CA THR A 21 -11.70 -11.20 -7.23
C THR A 21 -12.38 -9.94 -6.72
N MET A 22 -13.46 -9.50 -7.38
CA MET A 22 -14.27 -8.34 -6.97
C MET A 22 -14.95 -8.58 -5.60
N ALA A 23 -15.56 -9.74 -5.39
CA ALA A 23 -16.18 -10.10 -4.12
C ALA A 23 -15.15 -10.14 -2.97
N THR A 24 -13.96 -10.67 -3.22
CA THR A 24 -12.87 -10.71 -2.24
C THR A 24 -12.36 -9.31 -1.89
N THR A 25 -12.18 -8.45 -2.90
CA THR A 25 -11.77 -7.04 -2.71
C THR A 25 -12.80 -6.27 -1.90
N LYS A 26 -14.09 -6.44 -2.21
CA LYS A 26 -15.18 -5.83 -1.44
C LYS A 26 -15.13 -6.22 0.04
N LYS A 27 -14.95 -7.51 0.33
CA LYS A 27 -14.82 -8.01 1.71
C LYS A 27 -13.62 -7.41 2.45
N LYS A 28 -12.50 -7.17 1.76
CA LYS A 28 -11.31 -6.55 2.35
C LYS A 28 -11.52 -5.08 2.73
N LEU A 29 -12.33 -4.35 1.96
CA LEU A 29 -12.60 -2.93 2.20
C LEU A 29 -13.71 -2.67 3.24
N THR A 30 -14.38 -3.70 3.77
CA THR A 30 -15.49 -3.54 4.73
C THR A 30 -15.08 -2.71 5.95
N ASN A 31 -13.94 -3.02 6.58
CA ASN A 31 -13.45 -2.26 7.73
C ASN A 31 -13.05 -0.84 7.36
N TYR A 32 -12.60 -0.62 6.12
CA TYR A 32 -12.30 0.72 5.66
C TYR A 32 -13.59 1.54 5.54
N GLN A 33 -14.58 0.99 4.86
CA GLN A 33 -15.85 1.67 4.58
C GLN A 33 -16.66 1.93 5.85
N SER A 34 -16.65 1.01 6.83
CA SER A 34 -17.41 1.17 8.07
C SER A 34 -16.90 2.28 8.98
N LYS A 35 -15.63 2.66 8.86
CA LYS A 35 -14.99 3.71 9.68
C LYS A 35 -15.12 5.12 9.10
N ARG A 36 -15.67 5.28 7.89
CA ARG A 36 -15.64 6.54 7.13
C ARG A 36 -17.06 7.04 6.91
N ASN A 37 -17.25 8.35 7.10
CA ASN A 37 -18.45 9.02 6.63
C ASN A 37 -18.16 9.80 5.34
N PHE A 38 -18.41 9.17 4.19
CA PHE A 38 -18.11 9.74 2.86
C PHE A 38 -18.97 10.96 2.48
N SER A 39 -19.97 11.35 3.28
CA SER A 39 -20.63 12.66 3.12
C SER A 39 -19.84 13.81 3.75
N LYS A 40 -18.87 13.50 4.61
CA LYS A 40 -18.03 14.47 5.33
C LYS A 40 -16.57 14.45 4.87
N THR A 41 -16.01 13.26 4.64
CA THR A 41 -14.61 13.12 4.23
C THR A 41 -14.47 13.16 2.71
N PRO A 42 -13.45 13.85 2.16
CA PRO A 42 -13.13 13.78 0.73
C PRO A 42 -12.41 12.48 0.35
N GLU A 43 -12.19 11.57 1.29
CA GLU A 43 -11.57 10.28 1.04
C GLU A 43 -12.38 9.42 0.05
N PRO A 44 -11.73 8.64 -0.82
CA PRO A 44 -12.44 7.82 -1.80
C PRO A 44 -13.18 6.67 -1.14
N SER A 45 -14.44 6.43 -1.53
CA SER A 45 -15.26 5.33 -1.02
C SER A 45 -14.83 3.92 -1.44
N GLY A 46 -13.89 3.84 -2.39
CA GLY A 46 -13.33 2.57 -2.86
C GLY A 46 -14.14 1.89 -3.96
N LYS A 47 -14.69 2.65 -4.90
CA LYS A 47 -15.27 2.09 -6.14
C LYS A 47 -14.25 1.16 -6.81
N ILE A 48 -14.59 -0.12 -6.91
CA ILE A 48 -13.70 -1.15 -7.46
C ILE A 48 -13.58 -0.93 -8.96
N THR A 49 -12.39 -0.52 -9.42
CA THR A 49 -12.09 -0.39 -10.85
C THR A 49 -11.60 -1.72 -11.41
N LYS A 50 -11.98 -2.05 -12.65
CA LYS A 50 -11.50 -3.26 -13.34
C LYS A 50 -9.97 -3.29 -13.34
N LYS A 51 -9.40 -4.43 -12.93
CA LYS A 51 -7.96 -4.68 -12.88
C LYS A 51 -7.40 -4.52 -14.31
N LYS A 52 -6.52 -3.54 -14.54
CA LYS A 52 -5.67 -3.55 -15.74
C LYS A 52 -4.63 -4.64 -15.53
N GLU A 53 -4.78 -5.75 -16.23
CA GLU A 53 -3.76 -6.78 -16.28
C GLU A 53 -2.49 -6.19 -16.91
N LYS A 54 -1.35 -6.33 -16.20
CA LYS A 54 0.03 -5.92 -16.58
C LYS A 54 0.64 -4.63 -15.99
N ASN A 55 0.04 -3.96 -15.01
CA ASN A 55 0.76 -2.89 -14.30
C ASN A 55 1.65 -3.45 -13.17
N LYS A 56 2.88 -2.91 -13.04
CA LYS A 56 3.76 -3.14 -11.88
C LYS A 56 3.00 -2.75 -10.60
N ARG A 57 3.12 -3.57 -9.54
CA ARG A 57 2.46 -3.32 -8.26
C ARG A 57 2.95 -2.00 -7.66
N ILE A 58 2.03 -1.20 -7.12
CA ILE A 58 2.37 0.12 -6.58
C ILE A 58 2.60 0.09 -5.07
N PHE A 59 3.41 1.03 -4.58
CA PHE A 59 3.43 1.40 -3.17
C PHE A 59 3.20 2.89 -3.03
N VAL A 60 2.71 3.27 -1.85
CA VAL A 60 2.54 4.66 -1.46
C VAL A 60 2.97 4.85 -0.02
N ILE A 61 3.54 6.01 0.28
CA ILE A 61 3.84 6.44 1.63
C ILE A 61 3.17 7.79 1.82
N GLN A 62 2.15 7.84 2.67
CA GLN A 62 1.46 9.07 3.01
C GLN A 62 2.00 9.62 4.32
N LYS A 63 2.48 10.86 4.32
CA LYS A 63 2.80 11.56 5.57
C LYS A 63 1.49 12.13 6.10
N HIS A 64 1.15 11.82 7.34
CA HIS A 64 -0.16 12.12 7.90
C HIS A 64 0.00 12.92 9.20
N ALA A 65 -0.37 14.19 9.14
CA ALA A 65 -0.45 15.08 10.29
C ALA A 65 -1.85 14.98 10.93
N ALA A 66 -2.08 13.88 11.63
CA ALA A 66 -3.27 13.64 12.46
C ALA A 66 -3.03 14.15 13.90
N SER A 67 -3.63 13.50 14.91
CA SER A 67 -3.31 13.77 16.32
C SER A 67 -1.80 13.68 16.61
N HIS A 68 -1.14 12.74 15.95
CA HIS A 68 0.31 12.62 15.92
C HIS A 68 0.78 12.49 14.48
N LEU A 69 1.93 13.10 14.19
CA LEU A 69 2.59 12.91 12.92
C LEU A 69 3.03 11.45 12.77
N HIS A 70 2.62 10.81 11.69
CA HIS A 70 3.07 9.47 11.32
C HIS A 70 3.12 9.34 9.79
N TYR A 71 3.55 8.17 9.32
CA TYR A 71 3.58 7.83 7.90
C TYR A 71 2.80 6.55 7.66
N ASP A 72 1.82 6.59 6.78
CA ASP A 72 1.11 5.39 6.33
C ASP A 72 1.85 4.78 5.14
N PHE A 73 2.50 3.63 5.37
CA PHE A 73 3.13 2.82 4.34
C PHE A 73 2.13 1.81 3.78
N ARG A 74 1.96 1.76 2.46
CA ARG A 74 0.98 0.87 1.83
C ARG A 74 1.53 0.16 0.60
N LEU A 75 1.18 -1.11 0.47
CA LEU A 75 1.52 -1.97 -0.66
C LEU A 75 0.25 -2.47 -1.37
N GLU A 76 0.24 -2.40 -2.70
CA GLU A 76 -0.79 -3.08 -3.50
C GLU A 76 -0.66 -4.61 -3.37
N ILE A 77 -1.66 -5.25 -2.74
CA ILE A 77 -1.74 -6.71 -2.63
C ILE A 77 -3.20 -7.12 -2.82
N ASN A 78 -3.47 -7.92 -3.86
CA ASN A 78 -4.82 -8.40 -4.21
C ASN A 78 -5.86 -7.27 -4.38
N GLY A 79 -5.50 -6.20 -5.08
CA GLY A 79 -6.44 -5.14 -5.46
C GLY A 79 -6.83 -4.17 -4.34
N VAL A 80 -6.12 -4.21 -3.22
CA VAL A 80 -6.22 -3.23 -2.13
C VAL A 80 -4.82 -2.77 -1.70
N LEU A 81 -4.77 -1.70 -0.94
CA LEU A 81 -3.57 -1.18 -0.29
C LEU A 81 -3.49 -1.74 1.14
N VAL A 82 -2.72 -2.81 1.31
CA VAL A 82 -2.39 -3.33 2.64
C VAL A 82 -1.49 -2.32 3.33
N SER A 83 -1.87 -1.89 4.53
CA SER A 83 -1.40 -0.65 5.11
C SER A 83 -0.81 -0.82 6.51
N TRP A 84 0.22 -0.02 6.81
CA TRP A 84 0.82 0.12 8.12
C TRP A 84 1.07 1.59 8.47
N ALA A 85 0.67 2.01 9.67
CA ALA A 85 1.10 3.26 10.26
C ALA A 85 2.51 3.10 10.84
N VAL A 86 3.44 3.98 10.44
CA VAL A 86 4.85 3.98 10.83
C VAL A 86 5.14 5.30 11.55
N PRO A 87 5.09 5.35 12.91
CA PRO A 87 5.15 6.62 13.65
C PRO A 87 6.40 7.45 13.37
N LYS A 88 7.56 6.80 13.27
CA LYS A 88 8.85 7.46 12.98
C LYS A 88 9.15 7.61 11.48
N GLY A 89 8.21 7.22 10.61
CA GLY A 89 8.44 7.10 9.18
C GLY A 89 9.25 5.87 8.79
N PRO A 90 9.38 5.55 7.49
CA PRO A 90 10.20 4.43 7.02
C PRO A 90 11.68 4.59 7.42
N PRO A 91 12.39 3.51 7.78
CA PRO A 91 13.83 3.56 8.04
C PRO A 91 14.59 3.95 6.76
N THR A 92 15.68 4.70 6.91
CA THR A 92 16.43 5.26 5.77
C THR A 92 17.86 4.76 5.69
N LYS A 93 18.39 4.23 6.81
CA LYS A 93 19.73 3.64 6.91
C LYS A 93 19.64 2.13 6.98
N VAL A 94 20.53 1.42 6.28
CA VAL A 94 20.59 -0.04 6.33
C VAL A 94 20.73 -0.52 7.77
N GLY A 95 19.92 -1.49 8.17
CA GLY A 95 19.87 -2.05 9.52
C GLY A 95 18.98 -1.29 10.51
N GLU A 96 18.51 -0.09 10.16
CA GLU A 96 17.56 0.68 10.96
C GLU A 96 16.19 -0.01 10.99
N LYS A 97 15.54 0.02 12.16
CA LYS A 97 14.31 -0.71 12.47
C LYS A 97 13.28 0.21 13.08
N HIS A 98 12.11 0.33 12.47
CA HIS A 98 11.00 1.15 12.97
C HIS A 98 9.74 0.30 13.21
N LEU A 99 8.97 0.65 14.23
CA LEU A 99 7.65 0.06 14.47
C LEU A 99 6.72 0.41 13.30
N ALA A 100 6.00 -0.58 12.80
CA ALA A 100 4.96 -0.44 11.80
C ALA A 100 3.70 -1.15 12.29
N ILE A 101 2.60 -0.42 12.47
CA ILE A 101 1.35 -0.95 13.03
C ILE A 101 0.40 -1.18 11.87
N MET A 102 0.01 -2.43 11.63
CA MET A 102 -0.91 -2.77 10.55
C MET A 102 -2.29 -2.15 10.80
N THR A 103 -2.82 -1.47 9.78
CA THR A 103 -4.14 -0.81 9.80
C THR A 103 -5.08 -1.49 8.81
N GLU A 104 -6.27 -0.91 8.58
CA GLU A 104 -7.21 -1.42 7.59
C GLU A 104 -6.64 -1.36 6.17
N ASP A 105 -7.09 -2.29 5.32
CA ASP A 105 -6.86 -2.22 3.88
C ASP A 105 -7.51 -0.95 3.32
N HIS A 106 -6.81 -0.21 2.46
CA HIS A 106 -7.35 0.98 1.80
C HIS A 106 -7.68 0.68 0.33
N PRO A 107 -8.65 1.39 -0.28
CA PRO A 107 -8.93 1.20 -1.70
C PRO A 107 -7.77 1.71 -2.55
N MET A 108 -7.60 1.14 -3.75
CA MET A 108 -6.51 1.55 -4.67
C MET A 108 -6.52 3.04 -5.01
N SER A 109 -7.71 3.65 -5.12
CA SER A 109 -7.86 5.09 -5.36
C SER A 109 -7.30 5.95 -4.21
N TYR A 110 -7.14 5.40 -3.00
CA TYR A 110 -6.55 6.11 -1.87
C TYR A 110 -5.06 6.39 -2.06
N ALA A 111 -4.37 5.66 -2.95
CA ALA A 111 -2.94 5.87 -3.19
C ALA A 111 -2.60 7.28 -3.70
N GLN A 112 -3.58 7.97 -4.29
CA GLN A 112 -3.42 9.33 -4.80
C GLN A 112 -4.11 10.38 -3.93
N PHE A 113 -4.73 9.98 -2.82
CA PHE A 113 -5.40 10.91 -1.92
C PHE A 113 -4.38 11.82 -1.22
N GLU A 114 -4.56 13.13 -1.42
CA GLU A 114 -3.80 14.20 -0.80
C GLU A 114 -4.77 15.34 -0.48
N GLY A 115 -4.82 15.77 0.78
CA GLY A 115 -5.80 16.75 1.23
C GLY A 115 -5.99 16.75 2.75
N ILE A 116 -7.16 17.21 3.19
CA ILE A 116 -7.52 17.31 4.60
C ILE A 116 -8.68 16.36 4.88
N ILE A 117 -8.51 15.50 5.90
CA ILE A 117 -9.61 14.75 6.51
C ILE A 117 -10.15 15.62 7.64
N PRO A 118 -11.46 15.94 7.67
CA PRO A 118 -12.03 16.83 8.67
C PRO A 118 -11.70 16.42 10.10
N GLN A 119 -11.51 17.41 10.98
CA GLN A 119 -11.30 17.14 12.40
C GLN A 119 -12.51 16.42 13.01
N GLY A 120 -12.25 15.42 13.86
CA GLY A 120 -13.29 14.58 14.47
C GLY A 120 -13.69 13.36 13.62
N GLU A 121 -13.35 13.35 12.33
CA GLU A 121 -13.48 12.15 11.51
C GLU A 121 -12.32 11.18 11.77
N TYR A 122 -12.51 9.90 11.44
CA TYR A 122 -11.48 8.89 11.61
C TYR A 122 -10.27 9.20 10.72
N GLY A 123 -9.10 9.39 11.34
CA GLY A 123 -7.91 9.86 10.62
C GLY A 123 -7.93 11.36 10.31
N GLY A 124 -8.69 12.17 11.04
CA GLY A 124 -8.71 13.62 10.88
C GLY A 124 -7.30 14.22 10.93
N GLY A 125 -6.97 15.06 9.94
CA GLY A 125 -5.62 15.56 9.74
C GLY A 125 -5.29 15.89 8.28
N THR A 126 -4.08 16.41 8.06
CA THR A 126 -3.57 16.65 6.70
C THR A 126 -2.81 15.43 6.20
N VAL A 127 -3.16 14.95 5.00
CA VAL A 127 -2.53 13.81 4.33
C VAL A 127 -1.76 14.30 3.11
N MET A 128 -0.47 13.98 3.04
CA MET A 128 0.40 14.21 1.89
C MET A 128 0.82 12.87 1.30
N VAL A 129 0.80 12.73 -0.03
CA VAL A 129 1.51 11.62 -0.68
C VAL A 129 3.00 11.91 -0.68
N TRP A 130 3.69 11.42 0.35
CA TRP A 130 5.10 11.73 0.60
C TRP A 130 6.03 10.96 -0.32
N ASP A 131 5.75 9.69 -0.61
CA ASP A 131 6.45 8.92 -1.64
C ASP A 131 5.47 8.02 -2.38
N TYR A 132 5.81 7.69 -3.62
CA TYR A 132 5.00 6.83 -4.48
C TYR A 132 5.91 6.18 -5.52
N GLY A 133 5.58 4.96 -5.89
CA GLY A 133 6.31 4.25 -6.95
C GLY A 133 5.83 2.83 -7.11
N THR A 134 6.74 1.98 -7.58
CA THR A 134 6.48 0.54 -7.75
C THR A 134 7.32 -0.28 -6.81
N PHE A 135 6.90 -1.52 -6.56
CA PHE A 135 7.71 -2.46 -5.80
C PHE A 135 7.74 -3.84 -6.44
N ASN A 136 8.85 -4.53 -6.21
CA ASN A 136 9.00 -5.95 -6.53
C ASN A 136 8.99 -6.76 -5.24
N ASN A 137 8.30 -7.91 -5.27
CA ASN A 137 8.42 -8.90 -4.21
C ASN A 137 9.76 -9.61 -4.35
N ILE A 138 10.55 -9.64 -3.28
CA ILE A 138 11.90 -10.24 -3.30
C ILE A 138 12.03 -11.38 -2.29
N LYS A 139 10.96 -11.71 -1.55
CA LYS A 139 11.00 -12.82 -0.60
C LYS A 139 11.16 -14.14 -1.33
N THR A 140 12.23 -14.88 -1.00
CA THR A 140 12.45 -16.23 -1.52
C THR A 140 12.45 -17.28 -0.41
N HIS A 141 12.14 -18.52 -0.79
CA HIS A 141 12.32 -19.73 0.01
C HIS A 141 12.76 -20.85 -0.94
N ASN A 142 13.90 -21.49 -0.65
CA ASN A 142 14.55 -22.44 -1.57
C ASN A 142 14.66 -21.87 -2.99
N GLU A 143 15.20 -20.64 -3.08
CA GLU A 143 15.44 -19.89 -4.33
C GLU A 143 14.20 -19.53 -5.17
N LYS A 144 13.00 -19.88 -4.70
CA LYS A 144 11.73 -19.56 -5.36
C LYS A 144 11.06 -18.38 -4.68
N ILE A 145 10.50 -17.47 -5.49
CA ILE A 145 9.72 -16.34 -4.97
C ILE A 145 8.50 -16.88 -4.21
N VAL A 146 8.37 -16.48 -2.95
CA VAL A 146 7.18 -16.74 -2.14
C VAL A 146 6.11 -15.73 -2.55
N PRO A 147 4.88 -16.14 -2.94
CA PRO A 147 3.81 -15.21 -3.27
C PRO A 147 3.63 -14.13 -2.18
N ILE A 148 3.39 -12.88 -2.57
CA ILE A 148 3.34 -11.75 -1.61
C ILE A 148 2.21 -11.92 -0.59
N GLU A 149 1.11 -12.56 -1.02
CA GLU A 149 -0.05 -12.89 -0.19
C GLU A 149 0.32 -13.91 0.88
N GLN A 150 1.12 -14.91 0.51
CA GLN A 150 1.64 -15.91 1.44
C GLN A 150 2.68 -15.29 2.38
N SER A 151 3.53 -14.41 1.87
CA SER A 151 4.51 -13.65 2.66
C SER A 151 3.82 -12.81 3.74
N LEU A 152 2.74 -12.11 3.38
CA LEU A 152 1.90 -11.37 4.32
C LEU A 152 1.27 -12.28 5.37
N LYS A 153 0.68 -13.42 4.97
CA LYS A 153 0.10 -14.41 5.90
C LYS A 153 1.13 -14.99 6.86
N ASN A 154 2.34 -15.25 6.38
CA ASN A 154 3.46 -15.77 7.17
C ASN A 154 4.06 -14.72 8.12
N GLY A 155 3.64 -13.45 8.03
CA GLY A 155 4.15 -12.38 8.87
C GLY A 155 5.54 -11.89 8.44
N GLN A 156 5.97 -12.13 7.20
CA GLN A 156 7.25 -11.66 6.69
C GLN A 156 7.14 -11.26 5.22
N VAL A 157 7.17 -9.95 4.96
CA VAL A 157 7.14 -9.38 3.62
C VAL A 157 8.49 -8.74 3.32
N GLU A 158 9.08 -9.05 2.18
CA GLU A 158 10.32 -8.43 1.71
C GLU A 158 10.11 -7.87 0.30
N VAL A 159 10.37 -6.58 0.15
CA VAL A 159 10.12 -5.85 -1.10
C VAL A 159 11.32 -4.99 -1.49
N ASN A 160 11.54 -4.85 -2.78
CA ASN A 160 12.41 -3.83 -3.35
C ASN A 160 11.53 -2.67 -3.83
N LEU A 161 11.73 -1.48 -3.24
CA LEU A 161 11.01 -0.27 -3.59
C LEU A 161 11.75 0.50 -4.69
N ASP A 162 10.99 0.99 -5.65
CA ASP A 162 11.43 1.96 -6.65
C ASP A 162 10.52 3.18 -6.61
N GLY A 163 10.77 4.03 -5.61
CA GLY A 163 10.04 5.28 -5.37
C GLY A 163 10.73 6.52 -5.92
N ALA A 164 10.03 7.65 -5.77
CA ALA A 164 10.62 8.96 -5.98
C ALA A 164 11.64 9.30 -4.89
N LYS A 165 11.43 8.83 -3.65
CA LYS A 165 12.32 9.12 -2.51
C LYS A 165 13.03 7.88 -2.00
N LEU A 166 12.29 6.82 -1.69
CA LEU A 166 12.84 5.59 -1.16
C LEU A 166 13.13 4.61 -2.28
N LYS A 167 14.33 4.05 -2.23
CA LYS A 167 14.77 2.99 -3.13
C LYS A 167 15.39 1.85 -2.35
N GLY A 168 15.33 0.65 -2.93
CA GLY A 168 16.02 -0.52 -2.43
C GLY A 168 15.18 -1.41 -1.53
N ASN A 169 15.85 -2.28 -0.78
CA ASN A 169 15.22 -3.42 -0.10
C ASN A 169 14.70 -3.04 1.28
N PHE A 170 13.49 -3.52 1.59
CA PHE A 170 12.80 -3.35 2.87
C PHE A 170 12.14 -4.66 3.30
N ALA A 171 12.14 -4.92 4.61
CA ALA A 171 11.38 -6.00 5.23
C ALA A 171 10.31 -5.45 6.17
N LEU A 172 9.18 -6.14 6.25
CA LEU A 172 8.16 -6.02 7.28
C LEU A 172 8.04 -7.37 7.97
N ILE A 173 8.30 -7.42 9.27
CA ILE A 173 8.28 -8.66 10.07
C ILE A 173 7.28 -8.52 11.21
N LYS A 174 6.26 -9.36 11.25
CA LYS A 174 5.24 -9.37 12.29
C LYS A 174 5.82 -9.87 13.61
N PHE A 175 5.50 -9.23 14.73
CA PHE A 175 5.85 -9.76 16.03
C PHE A 175 5.06 -11.05 16.32
N LYS A 176 5.73 -12.04 16.92
CA LYS A 176 5.15 -13.36 17.24
C LYS A 176 4.62 -13.48 18.68
N LYS A 177 4.51 -12.38 19.43
CA LYS A 177 4.11 -12.41 20.84
C LYS A 177 2.59 -12.51 20.99
N PRO A 178 2.07 -13.20 22.03
CA PRO A 178 0.63 -13.36 22.25
C PRO A 178 -0.14 -12.04 22.33
N ASP A 179 0.48 -11.00 22.91
CA ASP A 179 -0.18 -9.71 23.19
C ASP A 179 -0.08 -8.72 22.02
N THR A 180 0.70 -9.03 20.98
CA THR A 180 0.88 -8.17 19.80
C THR A 180 0.01 -8.68 18.65
N LYS A 181 -1.09 -7.98 18.34
CA LYS A 181 -2.02 -8.40 17.27
C LYS A 181 -1.62 -7.86 15.90
N ASN A 182 -1.15 -6.61 15.86
CA ASN A 182 -1.01 -5.81 14.64
C ASN A 182 0.36 -5.16 14.49
N GLU A 183 1.30 -5.42 15.40
CA GLU A 183 2.62 -4.82 15.38
C GLU A 183 3.55 -5.59 14.42
N TRP A 184 4.28 -4.80 13.63
CA TRP A 184 5.32 -5.25 12.73
C TRP A 184 6.57 -4.39 12.93
N LEU A 185 7.69 -4.91 12.47
CA LEU A 185 8.96 -4.22 12.39
C LEU A 185 9.28 -3.95 10.92
N MET A 186 9.40 -2.68 10.54
CA MET A 186 9.92 -2.26 9.25
C MET A 186 11.43 -2.10 9.32
N ILE A 187 12.16 -2.72 8.41
CA ILE A 187 13.63 -2.75 8.40
C ILE A 187 14.13 -2.32 7.01
N LYS A 188 15.07 -1.38 6.97
CA LYS A 188 15.83 -1.11 5.74
C LYS A 188 16.90 -2.19 5.59
N MET A 189 16.77 -3.01 4.56
CA MET A 189 17.71 -4.10 4.27
C MET A 189 18.91 -3.58 3.47
N LYS A 190 19.95 -4.41 3.36
CA LYS A 190 21.06 -4.17 2.44
C LYS A 190 20.55 -4.21 1.00
N ASP A 191 21.02 -3.25 0.22
CA ASP A 191 20.65 -3.11 -1.19
C ASP A 191 21.52 -3.99 -2.09
N VAL A 192 20.98 -4.31 -3.26
CA VAL A 192 21.77 -4.90 -4.35
C VAL A 192 22.78 -3.85 -4.82
N PRO A 193 24.04 -4.23 -5.12
CA PRO A 193 25.01 -3.31 -5.71
C PRO A 193 24.42 -2.56 -6.92
N GLY A 194 24.66 -1.26 -7.00
CA GLY A 194 24.11 -0.40 -8.06
C GLY A 194 22.71 0.16 -7.80
N THR A 195 22.05 -0.18 -6.68
CA THR A 195 20.77 0.44 -6.31
C THR A 195 20.96 1.96 -6.15
N PRO A 196 20.16 2.80 -6.84
CA PRO A 196 20.28 4.25 -6.70
C PRO A 196 19.97 4.70 -5.28
N LYS A 197 20.71 5.71 -4.79
CA LYS A 197 20.51 6.25 -3.45
C LYS A 197 19.13 6.91 -3.31
N SER A 198 18.50 6.69 -2.16
CA SER A 198 17.28 7.40 -1.75
C SER A 198 17.51 8.92 -1.71
N LYS A 199 16.55 9.70 -2.22
CA LYS A 199 16.58 11.16 -2.26
C LYS A 199 15.43 11.73 -1.44
N ILE A 200 15.67 11.94 -0.16
CA ILE A 200 14.63 12.32 0.80
C ILE A 200 14.40 13.83 0.76
N ASN A 201 13.13 14.23 0.70
CA ASN A 201 12.68 15.60 0.91
C ASN A 201 11.31 15.63 1.59
N GLN A 202 10.86 16.82 2.00
CA GLN A 202 9.62 17.01 2.77
C GLN A 202 8.41 17.46 1.93
N ARG A 203 8.51 17.41 0.59
CA ARG A 203 7.43 17.82 -0.33
C ARG A 203 6.64 16.62 -0.84
N SER A 204 5.41 16.83 -1.27
CA SER A 204 4.60 15.80 -1.92
C SER A 204 5.33 15.22 -3.14
N ALA A 205 5.31 13.90 -3.28
CA ALA A 205 5.80 13.24 -4.49
C ALA A 205 4.91 13.57 -5.70
N LEU A 206 3.60 13.78 -5.49
CA LEU A 206 2.63 14.10 -6.53
C LEU A 206 2.63 15.58 -6.87
N SER A 207 2.26 16.45 -5.94
CA SER A 207 2.00 17.86 -6.20
C SER A 207 3.20 18.78 -5.97
N LYS A 208 4.29 18.27 -5.39
CA LYS A 208 5.47 19.05 -4.92
C LYS A 208 5.15 20.08 -3.81
N ARG A 209 3.93 20.11 -3.29
CA ARG A 209 3.51 20.98 -2.18
C ARG A 209 4.13 20.56 -0.84
N THR A 210 4.27 21.51 0.08
CA THR A 210 4.59 21.21 1.49
C THR A 210 3.33 20.82 2.27
N MET A 211 3.51 20.28 3.48
CA MET A 211 2.38 19.92 4.34
C MET A 211 1.55 21.16 4.69
N GLN A 212 2.18 22.31 4.93
CA GLN A 212 1.46 23.55 5.22
C GLN A 212 0.66 24.05 4.01
N GLN A 213 1.16 23.86 2.79
CA GLN A 213 0.43 24.24 1.58
C GLN A 213 -0.83 23.39 1.41
N ILE A 214 -0.71 22.07 1.58
CA ILE A 214 -1.87 21.14 1.52
C ILE A 214 -2.90 21.48 2.61
N ALA A 215 -2.44 21.82 3.82
CA ALA A 215 -3.32 22.17 4.93
C ALA A 215 -4.07 23.52 4.75
N ARG A 216 -3.65 24.37 3.81
CA ARG A 216 -4.26 25.70 3.58
C ARG A 216 -5.31 25.71 2.47
N GLU A 217 -5.31 24.72 1.58
CA GLU A 217 -6.16 24.73 0.37
C GLU A 217 -7.64 24.35 0.60
N ASN A 218 -8.06 24.04 1.83
CA ASN A 218 -9.48 23.80 2.16
C ASN A 218 -9.99 24.71 3.29
N LYS A 219 -9.40 25.90 3.45
CA LYS A 219 -9.96 26.98 4.27
C LYS A 219 -10.71 27.97 3.42
#